data_AF-A0A871RHY3-F1
#
_entry.id   AF-A0A871RHY3-F1
#
_cell.length_a   1.000
_cell.length_b   1.000
_cell.length_c   1.000
_cell.angle_alpha   90.00
_cell.angle_beta   90.00
_cell.angle_gamma   90.00
#
_symmetry.space_group_name_H-M   'P 1'
#
loop_
_entity.id
_entity.type
_entity.pdbx_description
1 polymer ?
#
loop_
_entity_poly.entity_id
_entity_poly.type
_entity_poly.pdbx_seq_one_letter_code
_entity_poly.pdbx_strand_id
1 'polypeptide(L)'
;MSTGANHPYHTMKDCILILLLMKILRSEAEESNELYTPKLLSVIKEASKGKEISVDFDSSCILEVISSFVDRCEQIDEMDESEKSAVAIRLSECIFDEQFSGQMQLPKDCYQEMQTRQDVKRCVSQLAENPVWWTTYFGYLNLVADICNSYRGPLEQQHALSTYRLLEVRIEKMVGLLEQISRGGFMDELRQDMDSMVRNVAEEASERMRYNVEQVAKDMVGNIHAQNREVAEAVRKASESAVKNQRDVESFNKQLRTMHQDSMEELARVLGGKQKEIEHLIDTHLGSSFQLWSKVQRKAIRAVWLALWICVSTAILGVAKFLKKTNVGSFVEIACAGMGVIVGQALYCRIVQ
;
A
#
# COMPACT_ATOMS: atom_id res chain seq x y z
N MET A 1 -54.30 -9.98 12.11
CA MET A 1 -54.11 -10.08 10.65
C MET A 1 -55.35 -9.50 9.98
N SER A 2 -55.27 -8.24 9.56
CA SER A 2 -56.15 -7.70 8.53
C SER A 2 -55.33 -6.63 7.81
N THR A 3 -55.00 -6.93 6.56
CA THR A 3 -54.20 -6.12 5.66
C THR A 3 -55.04 -4.95 5.19
N GLY A 4 -54.65 -3.73 5.56
CA GLY A 4 -55.21 -2.50 5.01
C GLY A 4 -54.96 -2.46 3.51
N ALA A 5 -56.03 -2.63 2.73
CA ALA A 5 -56.02 -2.42 1.30
C ALA A 5 -55.97 -0.91 1.05
N ASN A 6 -54.76 -0.38 0.85
CA ASN A 6 -54.58 0.92 0.22
C ASN A 6 -55.17 0.83 -1.20
N HIS A 7 -56.30 1.48 -1.44
CA HIS A 7 -56.90 1.59 -2.76
C HIS A 7 -55.95 2.31 -3.73
N PRO A 8 -55.55 1.70 -4.87
CA PRO A 8 -54.60 2.30 -5.82
C PRO A 8 -55.21 3.39 -6.73
N TYR A 9 -56.52 3.65 -6.59
CA TYR A 9 -57.28 4.43 -7.58
C TYR A 9 -57.07 5.94 -7.48
N HIS A 10 -56.76 6.48 -6.29
CA HIS A 10 -56.46 7.92 -6.13
C HIS A 10 -55.11 8.28 -6.75
N THR A 11 -54.07 7.49 -6.47
CA THR A 11 -52.73 7.71 -7.02
C THR A 11 -52.68 7.58 -8.54
N MET A 12 -53.51 6.71 -9.13
CA MET A 12 -53.54 6.53 -10.58
C MET A 12 -54.21 7.72 -11.30
N LYS A 13 -55.30 8.28 -10.74
CA LYS A 13 -55.93 9.50 -11.27
C LYS A 13 -54.99 10.70 -11.20
N ASP A 14 -54.26 10.85 -10.10
CA ASP A 14 -53.25 11.90 -9.93
C ASP A 14 -52.07 11.72 -10.88
N CYS A 15 -51.59 10.49 -11.08
CA CYS A 15 -50.56 10.19 -12.07
C CYS A 15 -51.04 10.44 -13.50
N ILE A 16 -52.29 10.11 -13.85
CA ILE A 16 -52.86 10.38 -15.17
C ILE A 16 -52.98 11.89 -15.39
N LEU A 17 -53.42 12.65 -14.39
CA LEU A 17 -53.50 14.12 -14.47
C LEU A 17 -52.12 14.75 -14.65
N ILE A 18 -51.12 14.30 -13.90
CA ILE A 18 -49.72 14.75 -14.03
C ILE A 18 -49.14 14.36 -15.40
N LEU A 19 -49.42 13.15 -15.89
CA LEU A 19 -48.95 12.70 -17.21
C LEU A 19 -49.64 13.45 -18.36
N LEU A 20 -50.92 13.82 -18.21
CA LEU A 20 -51.64 14.67 -19.16
C LEU A 20 -51.08 16.10 -19.14
N LEU A 21 -50.84 16.67 -17.96
CA LEU A 21 -50.18 17.97 -17.81
C LEU A 21 -48.77 17.95 -18.41
N MET A 22 -47.99 16.91 -18.15
CA MET A 22 -46.65 16.73 -18.74
C MET A 22 -46.69 16.55 -20.26
N LYS A 23 -47.71 15.86 -20.80
CA LYS A 23 -47.90 15.74 -22.26
C LYS A 23 -48.32 17.04 -22.91
N ILE A 24 -49.19 17.82 -22.28
CA ILE A 24 -49.59 19.15 -22.76
C ILE A 24 -48.37 20.08 -22.73
N LEU A 25 -47.63 20.11 -21.62
CA LEU A 25 -46.38 20.86 -21.50
C LEU A 25 -45.32 20.44 -22.53
N ARG A 26 -45.25 19.15 -22.86
CA ARG A 26 -44.30 18.64 -23.87
C ARG A 26 -44.74 18.94 -25.31
N SER A 27 -46.04 18.82 -25.60
CA SER A 27 -46.61 19.11 -26.91
C SER A 27 -46.53 20.60 -27.25
N GLU A 28 -46.67 21.49 -26.26
CA GLU A 28 -46.59 22.94 -26.46
C GLU A 28 -45.13 23.46 -26.46
N ALA A 29 -44.20 22.74 -25.81
CA ALA A 29 -42.77 23.08 -25.82
C ALA A 29 -42.06 22.76 -27.16
N GLU A 30 -42.60 21.83 -27.96
CA GLU A 30 -42.02 21.49 -29.28
C GLU A 30 -42.37 22.50 -30.38
N GLU A 31 -43.40 23.34 -30.18
CA GLU A 31 -43.90 24.26 -31.22
C GLU A 31 -43.47 25.72 -31.04
N SER A 32 -42.88 26.10 -29.90
CA SER A 32 -42.40 27.47 -29.68
C SER A 32 -41.27 27.54 -28.65
N ASN A 33 -40.16 28.16 -29.05
CA ASN A 33 -38.95 28.34 -28.24
C ASN A 33 -39.10 29.45 -27.16
N GLU A 34 -40.33 29.70 -26.70
CA GLU A 34 -40.67 30.65 -25.64
C GLU A 34 -41.31 29.88 -24.49
N LEU A 35 -40.80 30.08 -23.28
CA LEU A 35 -41.27 29.40 -22.07
C LEU A 35 -42.69 29.91 -21.71
N TYR A 36 -43.72 29.26 -22.26
CA TYR A 36 -45.15 29.64 -22.16
C TYR A 36 -45.81 29.44 -20.77
N THR A 37 -45.05 29.23 -19.71
CA THR A 37 -45.55 29.13 -18.33
C THR A 37 -46.45 30.28 -17.86
N PRO A 38 -46.27 31.55 -18.29
CA PRO A 38 -47.18 32.65 -17.90
C PRO A 38 -48.58 32.51 -18.52
N LYS A 39 -48.68 32.01 -19.76
CA LYS A 39 -49.93 31.90 -20.51
C LYS A 39 -50.79 30.75 -19.99
N LEU A 40 -50.16 29.61 -19.65
CA LEU A 40 -50.84 28.50 -18.99
C LEU A 40 -51.35 28.92 -17.61
N LEU A 41 -50.54 29.64 -16.84
CA LEU A 41 -50.94 30.16 -15.53
C LEU A 41 -52.09 31.16 -15.64
N SER A 42 -52.11 32.04 -16.65
CA SER A 42 -53.24 32.95 -16.86
C SER A 42 -54.53 32.22 -17.24
N VAL A 43 -54.45 31.15 -18.04
CA VAL A 43 -55.61 30.32 -18.40
C VAL A 43 -56.15 29.58 -17.16
N ILE A 44 -55.28 29.04 -16.30
CA ILE A 44 -55.68 28.39 -15.05
C ILE A 44 -56.35 29.40 -14.10
N LYS A 45 -55.75 30.59 -13.95
CA LYS A 45 -56.30 31.69 -13.14
C LYS A 45 -57.66 32.14 -13.62
N GLU A 46 -57.85 32.22 -14.93
CA GLU A 46 -59.11 32.64 -15.52
C GLU A 46 -60.20 31.56 -15.38
N ALA A 47 -59.82 30.27 -15.41
CA ALA A 47 -60.71 29.15 -15.15
C ALA A 47 -61.10 28.99 -13.66
N SER A 48 -60.24 29.42 -12.74
CA SER A 48 -60.49 29.39 -11.28
C SER A 48 -61.26 30.62 -10.78
N LYS A 49 -61.24 31.74 -11.54
CA LYS A 49 -61.84 33.02 -11.14
C LYS A 49 -63.37 32.96 -11.14
N GLY A 50 -63.97 33.21 -9.96
CA GLY A 50 -65.42 33.41 -9.81
C GLY A 50 -66.27 32.14 -9.67
N LYS A 51 -65.66 30.95 -9.60
CA LYS A 51 -66.38 29.71 -9.28
C LYS A 51 -66.30 29.46 -7.78
N GLU A 52 -67.14 30.17 -7.02
CA GLU A 52 -67.46 29.80 -5.64
C GLU A 52 -68.70 28.93 -5.68
N ILE A 53 -68.53 27.67 -5.32
CA ILE A 53 -69.65 26.78 -5.03
C ILE A 53 -69.75 26.79 -3.53
N SER A 54 -70.53 27.74 -3.02
CA SER A 54 -70.97 27.71 -1.64
C SER A 54 -71.99 26.59 -1.53
N VAL A 55 -71.56 25.45 -0.99
CA VAL A 55 -72.52 24.51 -0.43
C VAL A 55 -73.01 25.17 0.85
N ASP A 56 -74.22 25.71 0.81
CA ASP A 56 -74.83 26.39 1.96
C ASP A 56 -75.24 25.30 2.95
N PHE A 57 -74.39 25.11 3.97
CA PHE A 57 -74.73 24.29 5.11
C PHE A 57 -75.15 25.24 6.22
N ASP A 58 -76.41 25.10 6.67
CA ASP A 58 -76.99 25.94 7.72
C ASP A 58 -76.19 25.90 9.05
N SER A 59 -75.33 24.88 9.24
CA SER A 59 -74.49 24.78 10.42
C SER A 59 -73.13 24.08 10.23
N SER A 60 -72.15 24.49 11.05
CA SER A 60 -70.81 23.92 11.06
C SER A 60 -70.77 22.48 11.58
N CYS A 61 -71.69 22.10 12.47
CA CYS A 61 -71.78 20.74 13.00
C CYS A 61 -72.24 19.75 11.92
N ILE A 62 -73.31 20.09 11.19
CA ILE A 62 -73.84 19.24 10.11
C ILE A 62 -72.78 19.06 9.02
N LEU A 63 -72.07 20.13 8.66
CA LEU A 63 -70.97 20.08 7.69
C LEU A 63 -69.84 19.14 8.14
N GLU A 64 -69.45 19.18 9.40
CA GLU A 64 -68.43 18.27 9.94
C GLU A 64 -68.88 16.81 9.86
N VAL A 65 -70.13 16.52 10.24
CA VAL A 65 -70.67 15.17 10.14
C VAL A 65 -70.69 14.69 8.69
N ILE A 66 -71.24 15.48 7.77
CA ILE A 66 -71.30 15.13 6.34
C ILE A 66 -69.91 14.92 5.74
N SER A 67 -68.99 15.84 5.97
CA SER A 67 -67.61 15.73 5.47
C SER A 67 -66.88 14.48 6.00
N SER A 68 -67.25 13.96 7.19
CA SER A 68 -66.63 12.76 7.75
C SER A 68 -67.02 11.43 7.09
N PHE A 69 -68.14 11.38 6.34
CA PHE A 69 -68.58 10.17 5.66
C PHE A 69 -68.83 10.32 4.16
N VAL A 70 -68.81 11.54 3.61
CA VAL A 70 -69.12 11.81 2.20
C VAL A 70 -68.23 11.03 1.22
N ASP A 71 -66.96 10.81 1.56
CA ASP A 71 -66.01 10.06 0.72
C ASP A 71 -66.42 8.59 0.53
N ARG A 72 -67.23 8.06 1.44
CA ARG A 72 -67.74 6.68 1.38
C ARG A 72 -69.11 6.57 0.69
N CYS A 73 -69.67 7.68 0.20
CA CYS A 73 -70.97 7.68 -0.47
C CYS A 73 -70.98 6.88 -1.78
N GLU A 74 -69.82 6.56 -2.38
CA GLU A 74 -69.73 5.61 -3.50
C GLU A 74 -70.24 4.21 -3.15
N GLN A 75 -70.10 3.81 -1.89
CA GLN A 75 -70.42 2.49 -1.37
C GLN A 75 -71.54 2.59 -0.31
N ILE A 76 -72.43 3.57 -0.43
CA ILE A 76 -73.46 3.83 0.59
C ILE A 76 -74.41 2.64 0.80
N ASP A 77 -74.66 1.86 -0.26
CA ASP A 77 -75.46 0.64 -0.23
C ASP A 77 -74.73 -0.52 0.49
N GLU A 78 -73.40 -0.48 0.53
CA GLU A 78 -72.55 -1.46 1.24
C GLU A 78 -72.24 -1.03 2.68
N MET A 79 -72.59 0.21 3.05
CA MET A 79 -72.34 0.77 4.38
C MET A 79 -73.14 0.02 5.44
N ASP A 80 -72.47 -0.36 6.53
CA ASP A 80 -73.08 -1.16 7.58
C ASP A 80 -74.23 -0.38 8.26
N GLU A 81 -75.29 -1.09 8.66
CA GLU A 81 -76.43 -0.45 9.33
C GLU A 81 -76.04 0.24 10.64
N SER A 82 -74.97 -0.23 11.30
CA SER A 82 -74.38 0.44 12.45
C SER A 82 -73.70 1.76 12.10
N GLU A 83 -73.11 1.87 10.91
CA GLU A 83 -72.45 3.10 10.43
C GLU A 83 -73.49 4.14 10.02
N LYS A 84 -74.54 3.72 9.30
CA LYS A 84 -75.72 4.58 9.01
C LYS A 84 -76.34 5.11 10.29
N SER A 85 -76.49 4.23 11.29
CA SER A 85 -77.00 4.62 12.60
C SER A 85 -76.09 5.60 13.32
N ALA A 86 -74.78 5.40 13.31
CA ALA A 86 -73.83 6.34 13.92
C ALA A 86 -73.89 7.73 13.28
N VAL A 87 -73.96 7.80 11.95
CA VAL A 87 -74.13 9.07 11.21
C VAL A 87 -75.44 9.75 11.58
N ALA A 88 -76.55 9.00 11.61
CA ALA A 88 -77.86 9.54 11.97
C ALA A 88 -77.93 10.07 13.41
N ILE A 89 -77.24 9.42 14.35
CA ILE A 89 -77.12 9.89 15.74
C ILE A 89 -76.36 11.22 15.77
N ARG A 90 -75.21 11.34 15.09
CA ARG A 90 -74.44 12.60 15.05
C ARG A 90 -75.18 13.73 14.37
N LEU A 91 -75.93 13.45 13.31
CA LEU A 91 -76.80 14.46 12.67
C LEU A 91 -77.93 14.91 13.62
N SER A 92 -78.49 13.98 14.38
CA SER A 92 -79.50 14.30 15.40
C SER A 92 -78.92 15.16 16.51
N GLU A 93 -77.71 14.87 16.97
CA GLU A 93 -76.97 15.64 17.96
C GLU A 93 -76.82 17.10 17.52
N CYS A 94 -76.36 17.36 16.29
CA CYS A 94 -76.21 18.71 15.75
C CYS A 94 -77.52 19.51 15.82
N ILE A 95 -78.64 18.89 15.45
CA ILE A 95 -79.96 19.55 15.50
C ILE A 95 -80.40 19.83 16.94
N PHE A 96 -80.15 18.90 17.86
CA PHE A 96 -80.52 19.09 19.26
C PHE A 96 -79.70 20.21 19.92
N ASP A 97 -78.42 20.28 19.61
CA ASP A 97 -77.53 21.34 20.11
C ASP A 97 -77.93 22.72 19.56
N GLU A 98 -78.28 22.81 18.28
CA GLU A 98 -78.64 24.08 17.62
C GLU A 98 -80.07 24.53 17.92
N GLN A 99 -81.07 23.67 17.69
CA GLN A 99 -82.49 24.07 17.77
C GLN A 99 -82.99 24.22 19.20
N PHE A 100 -82.44 23.46 20.14
CA PHE A 100 -82.88 23.50 21.53
C PHE A 100 -81.92 24.27 22.44
N SER A 101 -80.85 24.89 21.90
CA SER A 101 -79.83 25.58 22.69
C SER A 101 -79.33 24.74 23.87
N GLY A 102 -79.20 23.43 23.67
CA GLY A 102 -78.81 22.46 24.71
C GLY A 102 -79.86 22.13 25.78
N GLN A 103 -81.12 22.58 25.65
CA GLN A 103 -82.21 22.23 26.59
C GLN A 103 -82.66 20.77 26.45
N MET A 104 -82.50 20.19 25.26
CA MET A 104 -82.81 18.81 24.97
C MET A 104 -81.54 18.12 24.50
N GLN A 105 -80.86 17.42 25.41
CA GLN A 105 -79.63 16.69 25.13
C GLN A 105 -79.94 15.22 24.87
N LEU A 106 -79.15 14.60 24.01
CA LEU A 106 -79.20 13.15 23.82
C LEU A 106 -78.76 12.43 25.12
N PRO A 107 -79.04 11.12 25.25
CA PRO A 107 -78.51 10.34 26.35
C PRO A 107 -76.97 10.36 26.37
N LYS A 108 -76.36 10.26 27.57
CA LYS A 108 -74.90 10.31 27.75
C LYS A 108 -74.14 9.25 26.93
N ASP A 109 -74.78 8.10 26.70
CA ASP A 109 -74.21 7.00 25.93
C ASP A 109 -74.13 7.31 24.43
N CYS A 110 -74.74 8.40 23.97
CA CYS A 110 -74.72 8.87 22.58
C CYS A 110 -73.68 9.98 22.29
N TYR A 111 -73.09 10.59 23.33
CA TYR A 111 -72.10 11.68 23.21
C TYR A 111 -70.65 11.21 23.09
N GLN A 112 -70.36 9.96 23.44
CA GLN A 112 -69.01 9.40 23.36
C GLN A 112 -68.75 8.88 21.95
N GLU A 113 -67.48 8.88 21.50
CA GLU A 113 -67.10 8.25 20.23
C GLU A 113 -67.63 6.81 20.19
N MET A 114 -68.65 6.58 19.35
CA MET A 114 -69.25 5.26 19.17
C MET A 114 -68.31 4.40 18.32
N GLN A 115 -67.34 3.76 18.98
CA GLN A 115 -66.30 2.96 18.32
C GLN A 115 -66.77 1.55 17.96
N THR A 116 -67.81 1.02 18.63
CA THR A 116 -68.31 -0.34 18.41
C THR A 116 -69.78 -0.39 18.03
N ARG A 117 -70.17 -1.44 17.28
CA ARG A 117 -71.58 -1.73 16.99
C ARG A 117 -72.46 -1.86 18.23
N GLN A 118 -71.88 -2.27 19.35
CA GLN A 118 -72.62 -2.44 20.61
C GLN A 118 -72.93 -1.10 21.27
N ASP A 119 -72.05 -0.10 21.12
CA ASP A 119 -72.28 1.25 21.64
C ASP A 119 -73.37 1.96 20.85
N VAL A 120 -73.35 1.85 19.52
CA VAL A 120 -74.43 2.34 18.65
C VAL A 120 -75.78 1.73 19.06
N LYS A 121 -75.85 0.41 19.25
CA LYS A 121 -77.08 -0.26 19.70
C LYS A 121 -77.56 0.21 21.07
N ARG A 122 -76.64 0.47 22.01
CA ARG A 122 -76.97 0.98 23.35
C ARG A 122 -77.57 2.37 23.27
N CYS A 123 -76.95 3.26 22.50
CA CYS A 123 -77.47 4.60 22.25
C CYS A 123 -78.86 4.54 21.60
N VAL A 124 -79.03 3.81 20.50
CA VAL A 124 -80.33 3.68 19.80
C VAL A 124 -81.43 3.16 20.74
N SER A 125 -81.11 2.23 21.64
CA SER A 125 -82.08 1.72 22.62
C SER A 125 -82.57 2.82 23.58
N GLN A 126 -81.69 3.75 23.98
CA GLN A 126 -82.08 4.89 24.82
C GLN A 126 -82.81 5.98 24.03
N LEU A 127 -82.47 6.16 22.75
CA LEU A 127 -83.23 7.07 21.88
C LEU A 127 -84.68 6.63 21.73
N ALA A 128 -84.94 5.32 21.72
CA ALA A 128 -86.29 4.76 21.67
C ALA A 128 -87.14 5.05 22.92
N GLU A 129 -86.53 5.45 24.04
CA GLU A 129 -87.25 5.79 25.28
C GLU A 129 -87.96 7.16 25.20
N ASN A 130 -87.54 8.02 24.26
CA ASN A 130 -88.14 9.34 24.04
C ASN A 130 -88.64 9.47 22.59
N PRO A 131 -89.95 9.71 22.37
CA PRO A 131 -90.51 9.84 21.03
C PRO A 131 -89.82 10.89 20.15
N VAL A 132 -89.39 12.02 20.72
CA VAL A 132 -88.75 13.10 19.97
C VAL A 132 -87.36 12.68 19.50
N TRP A 133 -86.54 12.09 20.39
CA TRP A 133 -85.24 11.55 20.03
C TRP A 133 -85.35 10.48 18.95
N TRP A 134 -86.29 9.55 19.14
CA TRP A 134 -86.56 8.48 18.19
C TRP A 134 -86.94 9.02 16.81
N THR A 135 -87.87 9.96 16.73
CA THR A 135 -88.33 10.50 15.44
C THR A 135 -87.23 11.28 14.72
N THR A 136 -86.41 12.05 15.44
CA THR A 136 -85.29 12.80 14.83
C THR A 136 -84.24 11.84 14.30
N TYR A 137 -83.79 10.88 15.11
CA TYR A 137 -82.85 9.84 14.70
C TYR A 137 -83.36 9.03 13.52
N PHE A 138 -84.60 8.54 13.60
CA PHE A 138 -85.17 7.73 12.53
C PHE A 138 -85.35 8.53 11.24
N GLY A 139 -85.69 9.82 11.34
CA GLY A 139 -85.70 10.74 10.20
C GLY A 139 -84.33 10.79 9.52
N TYR A 140 -83.28 11.06 10.27
CA TYR A 140 -81.92 11.13 9.73
C TYR A 140 -81.40 9.79 9.20
N LEU A 141 -81.73 8.68 9.86
CA LEU A 141 -81.34 7.34 9.43
C LEU A 141 -81.80 7.04 8.00
N ASN A 142 -83.05 7.41 7.68
CA ASN A 142 -83.61 7.22 6.34
C ASN A 142 -83.06 8.23 5.32
N LEU A 143 -82.59 9.39 5.78
CA LEU A 143 -82.05 10.44 4.93
C LEU A 143 -80.54 10.29 4.64
N VAL A 144 -79.81 9.41 5.33
CA VAL A 144 -78.35 9.27 5.14
C VAL A 144 -77.98 9.03 3.67
N ALA A 145 -78.73 8.18 2.97
CA ALA A 145 -78.49 7.89 1.55
C ALA A 145 -78.80 9.11 0.65
N ASP A 146 -79.88 9.83 0.93
CA ASP A 146 -80.26 11.04 0.20
C ASP A 146 -79.25 12.16 0.42
N ILE A 147 -78.80 12.36 1.67
CA ILE A 147 -77.73 13.29 2.04
C ILE A 147 -76.46 12.96 1.25
N CYS A 148 -76.08 11.68 1.18
CA CYS A 148 -74.96 11.24 0.36
C CYS A 148 -75.10 11.68 -1.12
N ASN A 149 -76.25 11.41 -1.74
CA ASN A 149 -76.47 11.75 -3.14
C ASN A 149 -76.55 13.27 -3.38
N SER A 150 -77.12 14.03 -2.46
CA SER A 150 -77.29 15.48 -2.59
C SER A 150 -76.00 16.25 -2.37
N TYR A 151 -75.17 15.84 -1.40
CA TYR A 151 -73.99 16.63 -0.98
C TYR A 151 -72.68 16.14 -1.60
N ARG A 152 -72.63 14.92 -2.13
CA ARG A 152 -71.43 14.39 -2.78
C ARG A 152 -70.93 15.26 -3.92
N GLY A 153 -71.76 15.54 -4.92
CA GLY A 153 -71.36 16.32 -6.09
C GLY A 153 -70.83 17.72 -5.72
N PRO A 154 -71.58 18.51 -4.92
CA PRO A 154 -71.13 19.81 -4.47
C PRO A 154 -69.84 19.79 -3.64
N LEU A 155 -69.67 18.82 -2.73
CA LEU A 155 -68.46 18.68 -1.91
C LEU A 155 -67.25 18.22 -2.74
N GLU A 156 -67.41 17.25 -3.63
CA GLU A 156 -66.37 16.85 -4.58
C GLU A 156 -65.91 18.04 -5.42
N GLN A 157 -66.85 18.87 -5.86
CA GLN A 157 -66.55 20.06 -6.65
C GLN A 157 -65.82 21.13 -5.83
N GLN A 158 -66.20 21.33 -4.57
CA GLN A 158 -65.50 22.23 -3.64
C GLN A 158 -64.08 21.74 -3.33
N HIS A 159 -63.90 20.43 -3.11
CA HIS A 159 -62.59 19.80 -2.93
C HIS A 159 -61.71 19.90 -4.18
N ALA A 160 -62.29 19.71 -5.37
CA ALA A 160 -61.57 19.91 -6.62
C ALA A 160 -61.10 21.36 -6.75
N LEU A 161 -62.00 22.34 -6.52
CA LEU A 161 -61.67 23.77 -6.60
C LEU A 161 -60.62 24.20 -5.57
N SER A 162 -60.67 23.72 -4.33
CA SER A 162 -59.66 24.03 -3.32
C SER A 162 -58.29 23.44 -3.69
N THR A 163 -58.28 22.23 -4.23
CA THR A 163 -57.08 21.59 -4.77
C THR A 163 -56.50 22.37 -5.95
N TYR A 164 -57.35 22.82 -6.89
CA TYR A 164 -56.92 23.67 -8.01
C TYR A 164 -56.30 24.98 -7.53
N ARG A 165 -56.89 25.67 -6.55
CA ARG A 165 -56.33 26.90 -5.97
C ARG A 165 -54.96 26.65 -5.30
N LEU A 166 -54.80 25.53 -4.61
CA LEU A 166 -53.51 25.15 -4.03
C LEU A 166 -52.45 24.87 -5.11
N LEU A 167 -52.84 24.19 -6.19
CA LEU A 167 -51.96 23.95 -7.33
C LEU A 167 -51.55 25.25 -8.03
N GLU A 168 -52.46 26.20 -8.17
CA GLU A 168 -52.19 27.53 -8.73
C GLU A 168 -51.05 28.22 -7.98
N VAL A 169 -51.15 28.34 -6.64
CA VAL A 169 -50.10 28.93 -5.80
C VAL A 169 -48.77 28.18 -5.93
N ARG A 170 -48.80 26.86 -6.09
CA ARG A 170 -47.59 26.05 -6.22
C ARG A 170 -46.92 26.24 -7.58
N ILE A 171 -47.71 26.31 -8.65
CA ILE A 171 -47.23 26.59 -10.00
C ILE A 171 -46.63 27.99 -10.06
N GLU A 172 -47.27 29.01 -9.47
CA GLU A 172 -46.72 30.37 -9.39
C GLU A 172 -45.32 30.39 -8.77
N LYS A 173 -45.15 29.72 -7.63
CA LYS A 173 -43.84 29.61 -6.98
C LYS A 173 -42.81 28.93 -7.88
N MET A 174 -43.19 27.85 -8.55
CA MET A 174 -42.30 27.13 -9.46
C MET A 174 -41.90 27.98 -10.66
N VAL A 175 -42.84 28.71 -11.26
CA VAL A 175 -42.59 29.64 -12.36
C VAL A 175 -41.67 30.77 -11.91
N GLY A 176 -41.89 31.35 -10.73
CA GLY A 176 -41.01 32.39 -10.18
C GLY A 176 -39.58 31.90 -9.96
N LEU A 177 -39.41 30.65 -9.48
CA LEU A 177 -38.08 30.03 -9.35
C LEU A 177 -37.43 29.79 -10.72
N LEU A 178 -38.18 29.27 -11.69
CA LEU A 178 -37.70 29.07 -13.06
C LEU A 178 -37.30 30.38 -13.74
N GLU A 179 -38.02 31.47 -13.47
CA GLU A 179 -37.71 32.81 -13.97
C GLU A 179 -36.42 33.36 -13.34
N GLN A 180 -36.19 33.12 -12.03
CA GLN A 180 -34.92 33.45 -11.37
C GLN A 180 -33.74 32.66 -11.94
N ILE A 181 -33.94 31.38 -12.23
CA ILE A 181 -32.93 30.51 -12.86
C ILE A 181 -32.66 30.97 -14.30
N SER A 182 -33.72 31.25 -15.08
CA SER A 182 -33.63 31.67 -16.49
C SER A 182 -33.01 33.05 -16.66
N ARG A 183 -33.14 33.96 -15.68
CA ARG A 183 -32.54 35.29 -15.71
C ARG A 183 -31.05 35.30 -15.36
N GLY A 184 -30.41 34.14 -15.21
CA GLY A 184 -28.95 34.02 -15.11
C GLY A 184 -28.35 34.42 -13.77
N GLY A 185 -29.02 35.25 -12.95
CA GLY A 185 -28.50 35.74 -11.68
C GLY A 185 -28.07 34.65 -10.70
N PHE A 186 -28.82 33.54 -10.61
CA PHE A 186 -28.45 32.42 -9.75
C PHE A 186 -27.19 31.67 -10.25
N MET A 187 -27.06 31.47 -11.56
CA MET A 187 -25.90 30.77 -12.13
C MET A 187 -24.65 31.66 -12.13
N ASP A 188 -24.81 32.97 -12.29
CA ASP A 188 -23.71 33.93 -12.21
C ASP A 188 -23.21 34.12 -10.77
N GLU A 189 -24.13 34.20 -9.80
CA GLU A 189 -23.78 34.25 -8.37
C GLU A 189 -23.15 32.93 -7.90
N LEU A 190 -23.70 31.78 -8.30
CA LEU A 190 -23.11 30.47 -8.03
C LEU A 190 -21.74 30.31 -8.70
N ARG A 191 -21.56 30.81 -9.93
CA ARG A 191 -20.27 30.78 -10.63
C ARG A 191 -19.25 31.65 -9.92
N GLN A 192 -19.64 32.84 -9.47
CA GLN A 192 -18.77 33.75 -8.73
C GLN A 192 -18.39 33.19 -7.36
N ASP A 193 -19.33 32.56 -6.66
CA ASP A 193 -19.07 31.88 -5.39
C ASP A 193 -18.15 30.66 -5.59
N MET A 194 -18.42 29.84 -6.60
CA MET A 194 -17.59 28.67 -6.93
C MET A 194 -16.17 29.07 -7.37
N ASP A 195 -16.02 30.13 -8.16
CA ASP A 195 -14.70 30.69 -8.51
C ASP A 195 -13.96 31.22 -7.28
N SER A 196 -14.67 31.79 -6.30
CA SER A 196 -14.08 32.25 -5.04
C SER A 196 -13.63 31.08 -4.15
N MET A 197 -14.46 30.04 -4.06
CA MET A 197 -14.15 28.82 -3.31
C MET A 197 -12.95 28.09 -3.90
N VAL A 198 -12.88 27.97 -5.24
CA VAL A 198 -11.75 27.35 -5.93
C VAL A 198 -10.45 28.12 -5.66
N ARG A 199 -10.47 29.46 -5.65
CA ARG A 199 -9.30 30.27 -5.31
C ARG A 199 -8.86 30.06 -3.86
N ASN A 200 -9.80 30.11 -2.91
CA ASN A 200 -9.52 29.90 -1.50
C ASN A 200 -8.93 28.50 -1.24
N VAL A 201 -9.49 27.47 -1.89
CA VAL A 201 -8.97 26.10 -1.80
C VAL A 201 -7.59 25.97 -2.45
N ALA A 202 -7.36 26.62 -3.60
CA ALA A 202 -6.05 26.62 -4.25
C ALA A 202 -4.98 27.32 -3.39
N GLU A 203 -5.34 28.41 -2.71
CA GLU A 203 -4.46 29.15 -1.82
C GLU A 203 -4.16 28.35 -0.54
N GLU A 204 -5.19 27.77 0.09
CA GLU A 204 -5.01 26.90 1.27
C GLU A 204 -4.22 25.64 0.94
N ALA A 205 -4.46 25.03 -0.23
CA ALA A 205 -3.70 23.87 -0.71
C ALA A 205 -2.23 24.25 -0.98
N SER A 206 -1.97 25.42 -1.57
CA SER A 206 -0.62 25.92 -1.82
C SER A 206 0.14 26.17 -0.51
N GLU A 207 -0.51 26.79 0.49
CA GLU A 207 0.10 27.02 1.80
C GLU A 207 0.37 25.73 2.58
N ARG A 208 -0.60 24.80 2.62
CA ARG A 208 -0.42 23.49 3.25
C ARG A 208 0.66 22.66 2.54
N MET A 209 0.70 22.71 1.21
CA MET A 209 1.74 22.03 0.43
C MET A 209 3.12 22.62 0.74
N ARG A 210 3.24 23.95 0.83
CA ARG A 210 4.49 24.62 1.19
C ARG A 210 4.98 24.21 2.59
N TYR A 211 4.07 24.18 3.56
CA TYR A 211 4.37 23.74 4.93
C TYR A 211 4.82 22.27 4.97
N ASN A 212 4.08 21.38 4.30
CA ASN A 212 4.41 19.96 4.27
C ASN A 212 5.74 19.69 3.54
N VAL A 213 6.00 20.37 2.42
CA VAL A 213 7.28 20.25 1.70
C VAL A 213 8.44 20.75 2.57
N GLU A 214 8.26 21.83 3.33
CA GLU A 214 9.30 22.34 4.23
C GLU A 214 9.57 21.38 5.39
N GLN A 215 8.53 20.78 5.98
CA GLN A 215 8.69 19.78 7.05
C GLN A 215 9.36 18.51 6.53
N VAL A 216 8.91 17.96 5.39
CA VAL A 216 9.52 16.79 4.76
C VAL A 216 10.97 17.07 4.38
N ALA A 217 11.28 18.26 3.87
CA ALA A 217 12.66 18.66 3.59
C ALA A 217 13.52 18.72 4.86
N LYS A 218 13.01 19.27 5.97
CA LYS A 218 13.72 19.29 7.25
C LYS A 218 13.95 17.89 7.80
N ASP A 219 12.94 17.03 7.77
CA ASP A 219 13.04 15.65 8.25
C ASP A 219 13.98 14.80 7.39
N MET A 220 13.91 14.94 6.06
CA MET A 220 14.78 14.23 5.13
C MET A 220 16.24 14.67 5.30
N VAL A 221 16.50 15.98 5.41
CA VAL A 221 17.84 16.51 5.67
C VAL A 221 18.35 16.04 7.03
N GLY A 222 17.51 16.04 8.07
CA GLY A 222 17.85 15.51 9.39
C GLY A 222 18.23 14.03 9.37
N ASN A 223 17.42 13.20 8.67
CA ASN A 223 17.66 11.77 8.52
C ASN A 223 18.93 11.48 7.71
N ILE A 224 19.18 12.24 6.63
CA ILE A 224 20.42 12.12 5.84
C ILE A 224 21.64 12.49 6.70
N HIS A 225 21.56 13.54 7.51
CA HIS A 225 22.66 13.90 8.41
C HIS A 225 22.91 12.81 9.47
N ALA A 226 21.86 12.21 10.02
CA ALA A 226 21.99 11.11 10.98
C ALA A 226 22.63 9.86 10.33
N GLN A 227 22.14 9.44 9.16
CA GLN A 227 22.71 8.31 8.41
C GLN A 227 24.16 8.59 7.98
N ASN A 228 24.46 9.78 7.48
CA ASN A 228 25.83 10.15 7.12
C ASN A 228 26.77 10.13 8.33
N ARG A 229 26.29 10.50 9.52
CA ARG A 229 27.08 10.43 10.75
C ARG A 229 27.37 8.99 11.15
N GLU A 230 26.38 8.11 11.06
CA GLU A 230 26.54 6.68 11.33
C GLU A 230 27.51 6.02 10.33
N VAL A 231 27.35 6.31 9.03
CA VAL A 231 28.26 5.85 7.97
C VAL A 231 29.67 6.39 8.19
N ALA A 232 29.84 7.67 8.52
CA ALA A 232 31.15 8.25 8.80
C ALA A 232 31.84 7.55 9.98
N GLU A 233 31.09 7.20 11.03
CA GLU A 233 31.63 6.47 12.17
C GLU A 233 31.97 5.02 11.85
N ALA A 234 31.16 4.34 11.04
CA ALA A 234 31.45 3.01 10.52
C ALA A 234 32.71 3.00 9.64
N VAL A 235 32.84 3.99 8.74
CA VAL A 235 34.03 4.19 7.88
C VAL A 235 35.26 4.46 8.74
N ARG A 236 35.15 5.28 9.80
CA ARG A 236 36.25 5.52 10.74
C ARG A 236 36.70 4.22 11.42
N LYS A 237 35.77 3.44 11.97
CA LYS A 237 36.08 2.15 12.61
C LYS A 237 36.70 1.14 11.64
N ALA A 238 36.18 1.07 10.42
CA ALA A 238 36.72 0.20 9.36
C ALA A 238 38.15 0.63 8.98
N SER A 239 38.39 1.93 8.83
CA SER A 239 39.73 2.48 8.56
C SER A 239 40.71 2.16 9.69
N GLU A 240 40.32 2.35 10.95
CA GLU A 240 41.15 2.00 12.11
C GLU A 240 41.48 0.49 12.15
N SER A 241 40.51 -0.36 11.85
CA SER A 241 40.73 -1.81 11.76
C SER A 241 41.64 -2.19 10.58
N ALA A 242 41.49 -1.53 9.42
CA ALA A 242 42.33 -1.77 8.25
C ALA A 242 43.79 -1.37 8.52
N VAL A 243 44.01 -0.21 9.15
CA VAL A 243 45.34 0.25 9.57
C VAL A 243 45.97 -0.73 10.57
N LYS A 244 45.19 -1.24 11.54
CA LYS A 244 45.68 -2.25 12.48
C LYS A 244 46.08 -3.54 11.77
N ASN A 245 45.20 -4.07 10.91
CA ASN A 245 45.48 -5.28 10.13
C ASN A 245 46.73 -5.09 9.25
N GLN A 246 46.91 -3.92 8.66
CA GLN A 246 48.09 -3.63 7.85
C GLN A 246 49.39 -3.66 8.69
N ARG A 247 49.38 -3.08 9.89
CA ARG A 247 50.53 -3.20 10.81
C ARG A 247 50.78 -4.64 11.23
N ASP A 248 49.73 -5.42 11.46
CA ASP A 248 49.85 -6.84 11.83
C ASP A 248 50.46 -7.65 10.68
N VAL A 249 50.06 -7.38 9.43
CA VAL A 249 50.65 -7.99 8.22
C VAL A 249 52.11 -7.59 8.06
N GLU A 250 52.46 -6.31 8.26
CA GLU A 250 53.85 -5.85 8.19
C GLU A 250 54.73 -6.50 9.27
N SER A 251 54.21 -6.61 10.50
CA SER A 251 54.86 -7.31 11.61
C SER A 251 55.09 -8.79 11.27
N PHE A 252 54.06 -9.48 10.77
CA PHE A 252 54.16 -10.87 10.35
C PHE A 252 55.17 -11.05 9.22
N ASN A 253 55.16 -10.18 8.22
CA ASN A 253 56.12 -10.24 7.10
C ASN A 253 57.56 -10.01 7.59
N LYS A 254 57.77 -9.11 8.57
CA LYS A 254 59.07 -8.93 9.21
C LYS A 254 59.53 -10.19 9.94
N GLN A 255 58.64 -10.83 10.70
CA GLN A 255 58.94 -12.11 11.37
C GLN A 255 59.23 -13.23 10.38
N LEU A 256 58.51 -13.28 9.26
CA LEU A 256 58.73 -14.28 8.21
C LEU A 256 60.13 -14.11 7.58
N ARG A 257 60.56 -12.86 7.33
CA ARG A 257 61.91 -12.56 6.84
C ARG A 257 63.00 -12.97 7.83
N THR A 258 62.82 -12.69 9.12
CA THR A 258 63.81 -13.11 10.13
C THR A 258 63.87 -14.62 10.24
N MET A 259 62.73 -15.32 10.29
CA MET A 259 62.73 -16.80 10.30
C MET A 259 63.38 -17.39 9.04
N HIS A 260 63.13 -16.80 7.87
CA HIS A 260 63.76 -17.24 6.63
C HIS A 260 65.28 -17.04 6.68
N GLN A 261 65.74 -15.88 7.17
CA GLN A 261 67.16 -15.59 7.30
C GLN A 261 67.85 -16.51 8.32
N ASP A 262 67.25 -16.69 9.50
CA ASP A 262 67.77 -17.59 10.55
C ASP A 262 67.86 -19.03 10.04
N SER A 263 66.84 -19.49 9.30
CA SER A 263 66.84 -20.82 8.68
C SER A 263 67.92 -20.95 7.60
N MET A 264 68.18 -19.91 6.82
CA MET A 264 69.23 -19.91 5.80
C MET A 264 70.62 -19.87 6.41
N GLU A 265 70.81 -19.11 7.49
CA GLU A 265 72.06 -19.09 8.26
C GLU A 265 72.35 -20.44 8.90
N GLU A 266 71.34 -21.09 9.49
CA GLU A 266 71.52 -22.44 10.05
C GLU A 266 71.82 -23.48 8.96
N LEU A 267 71.15 -23.39 7.81
CA LEU A 267 71.45 -24.25 6.66
C LEU A 267 72.90 -24.03 6.18
N ALA A 268 73.35 -22.78 6.05
CA ALA A 268 74.72 -22.45 5.68
C ALA A 268 75.73 -22.96 6.71
N ARG A 269 75.40 -22.89 8.00
CA ARG A 269 76.23 -23.42 9.09
C ARG A 269 76.35 -24.94 9.03
N VAL A 270 75.25 -25.64 8.80
CA VAL A 270 75.22 -27.11 8.66
C VAL A 270 75.99 -27.54 7.41
N LEU A 271 75.75 -26.90 6.27
CA LEU A 271 76.47 -27.18 5.02
C LEU A 271 77.96 -26.89 5.15
N GLY A 272 78.35 -25.75 5.74
CA GLY A 272 79.75 -25.42 6.00
C GLY A 272 80.43 -26.38 6.98
N GLY A 273 79.70 -26.83 8.01
CA GLY A 273 80.17 -27.87 8.93
C GLY A 273 80.40 -29.21 8.21
N LYS A 274 79.45 -29.62 7.37
CA LYS A 274 79.57 -30.84 6.54
C LYS A 274 80.69 -30.71 5.51
N GLN A 275 80.89 -29.55 4.91
CA GLN A 275 81.98 -29.29 3.97
C GLN A 275 83.34 -29.39 4.65
N LYS A 276 83.50 -28.81 5.85
CA LYS A 276 84.74 -28.97 6.65
C LYS A 276 84.97 -30.40 7.09
N GLU A 277 83.91 -31.14 7.43
CA GLU A 277 83.99 -32.56 7.78
C GLU A 277 84.47 -33.38 6.58
N ILE A 278 83.96 -33.07 5.38
CA ILE A 278 84.40 -33.66 4.11
C ILE A 278 85.86 -33.28 3.80
N GLU A 279 86.25 -32.01 3.93
CA GLU A 279 87.65 -31.57 3.74
C GLU A 279 88.59 -32.27 4.70
N HIS A 280 88.23 -32.39 5.98
CA HIS A 280 89.03 -33.11 6.96
C HIS A 280 89.13 -34.61 6.60
N LEU A 281 88.03 -35.24 6.15
CA LEU A 281 88.06 -36.62 5.66
C LEU A 281 88.98 -36.77 4.45
N ILE A 282 88.93 -35.84 3.50
CA ILE A 282 89.78 -35.80 2.32
C ILE A 282 91.25 -35.65 2.74
N ASP A 283 91.59 -34.71 3.63
CA ASP A 283 92.97 -34.51 4.11
C ASP A 283 93.49 -35.71 4.91
N THR A 284 92.64 -36.33 5.72
CA THR A 284 93.03 -37.51 6.52
C THR A 284 93.25 -38.73 5.62
N HIS A 285 92.36 -38.96 4.64
CA HIS A 285 92.50 -40.10 3.72
C HIS A 285 93.58 -39.88 2.68
N LEU A 286 93.68 -38.69 2.08
CA LEU A 286 94.75 -38.37 1.14
C LEU A 286 96.10 -38.27 1.85
N GLY A 287 96.16 -37.68 3.05
CA GLY A 287 97.39 -37.59 3.84
C GLY A 287 97.93 -38.95 4.28
N SER A 288 97.06 -39.86 4.75
CA SER A 288 97.46 -41.23 5.07
C SER A 288 97.84 -42.03 3.83
N SER A 289 97.13 -41.86 2.71
CA SER A 289 97.45 -42.49 1.43
C SER A 289 98.79 -41.98 0.86
N PHE A 290 99.06 -40.67 0.96
CA PHE A 290 100.29 -40.03 0.48
C PHE A 290 101.52 -40.43 1.32
N GLN A 291 101.35 -40.54 2.64
CA GLN A 291 102.37 -41.10 3.54
C GLN A 291 102.73 -42.54 3.16
N LEU A 292 101.71 -43.36 2.84
CA LEU A 292 101.91 -44.74 2.39
C LEU A 292 102.64 -44.79 1.04
N TRP A 293 102.21 -43.95 0.08
CA TRP A 293 102.79 -43.90 -1.26
C TRP A 293 104.26 -43.42 -1.24
N SER A 294 104.59 -42.43 -0.39
CA SER A 294 105.98 -41.97 -0.21
C SER A 294 106.92 -43.04 0.38
N LYS A 295 106.38 -43.96 1.19
CA LYS A 295 107.14 -45.08 1.77
C LYS A 295 107.36 -46.19 0.73
N VAL A 296 106.39 -46.44 -0.15
CA VAL A 296 106.52 -47.40 -1.26
C VAL A 296 107.51 -46.90 -2.30
N GLN A 297 107.41 -45.63 -2.71
CA GLN A 297 108.33 -44.99 -3.66
C GLN A 297 109.79 -45.04 -3.17
N ARG A 298 110.05 -44.72 -1.90
CA ARG A 298 111.40 -44.80 -1.33
C ARG A 298 111.97 -46.22 -1.28
N LYS A 299 111.13 -47.25 -1.13
CA LYS A 299 111.58 -48.66 -1.19
C LYS A 299 111.85 -49.11 -2.62
N ALA A 300 111.01 -48.71 -3.58
CA ALA A 300 111.20 -49.02 -5.00
C ALA A 300 112.48 -48.36 -5.56
N ILE A 301 112.72 -47.09 -5.23
CA ILE A 301 113.93 -46.37 -5.67
C ILE A 301 115.20 -47.01 -5.12
N ARG A 302 115.21 -47.45 -3.85
CA ARG A 302 116.36 -48.18 -3.25
C ARG A 302 116.60 -49.53 -3.92
N ALA A 303 115.55 -50.26 -4.28
CA ALA A 303 115.67 -51.55 -4.97
C ALA A 303 116.26 -51.37 -6.40
N VAL A 304 115.81 -50.35 -7.13
CA VAL A 304 116.36 -50.03 -8.47
C VAL A 304 117.82 -49.60 -8.38
N TRP A 305 118.18 -48.80 -7.37
CA TRP A 305 119.58 -48.36 -7.18
C TRP A 305 120.52 -49.53 -6.83
N LEU A 306 120.06 -50.47 -5.99
CA LEU A 306 120.82 -51.68 -5.67
C LEU A 306 121.00 -52.57 -6.90
N ALA A 307 119.97 -52.74 -7.73
CA ALA A 307 120.06 -53.50 -8.98
C ALA A 307 121.05 -52.85 -9.97
N LEU A 308 121.02 -51.53 -10.11
CA LEU A 308 121.95 -50.80 -10.97
C LEU A 308 123.39 -50.91 -10.47
N TRP A 309 123.61 -50.82 -9.16
CA TRP A 309 124.94 -50.93 -8.57
C TRP A 309 125.53 -52.34 -8.74
N ILE A 310 124.71 -53.39 -8.60
CA ILE A 310 125.11 -54.78 -8.89
C ILE A 310 125.48 -54.93 -10.37
N CYS A 311 124.65 -54.44 -11.29
CA CYS A 311 124.95 -54.52 -12.73
C CYS A 311 126.26 -53.82 -13.11
N VAL A 312 126.48 -52.59 -12.64
CA VAL A 312 127.71 -51.84 -12.92
C VAL A 312 128.94 -52.52 -12.32
N SER A 313 128.82 -53.06 -11.11
CA SER A 313 129.91 -53.78 -10.45
C SER A 313 130.30 -55.06 -11.20
N THR A 314 129.31 -55.80 -11.72
CA THR A 314 129.57 -57.00 -12.53
C THR A 314 130.16 -56.69 -13.91
N ALA A 315 129.79 -55.57 -14.52
CA ALA A 315 130.37 -55.12 -15.79
C ALA A 315 131.86 -54.73 -15.63
N ILE A 316 132.21 -54.01 -14.55
CA ILE A 316 133.60 -53.61 -14.26
C ILE A 316 134.47 -54.84 -13.98
N LEU A 317 133.96 -55.83 -13.23
CA LEU A 317 134.66 -57.09 -12.98
C LEU A 317 134.84 -57.95 -14.24
N GLY A 318 133.89 -57.90 -15.18
CA GLY A 318 134.00 -58.56 -16.48
C GLY A 318 135.10 -57.97 -17.37
N VAL A 319 135.21 -56.64 -17.43
CA VAL A 319 136.25 -55.94 -18.19
C VAL A 319 137.65 -56.19 -17.60
N ALA A 320 137.77 -56.21 -16.27
CA ALA A 320 139.05 -56.49 -15.59
C ALA A 320 139.55 -57.93 -15.80
N LYS A 321 138.65 -58.93 -15.93
CA LYS A 321 139.02 -60.32 -16.26
C LYS A 321 139.39 -60.52 -17.73
N PHE A 322 138.80 -59.74 -18.64
CA PHE A 322 139.11 -59.82 -20.07
C PHE A 322 140.49 -59.22 -20.39
N LEU A 323 140.85 -58.09 -19.74
CA LEU A 323 142.14 -57.42 -19.97
C LEU A 323 143.36 -58.18 -19.42
N LYS A 324 143.18 -59.17 -18.53
CA LYS A 324 144.29 -59.97 -17.96
C LYS A 324 144.70 -61.17 -18.83
N LYS A 325 143.94 -61.51 -19.88
CA LYS A 325 144.18 -62.71 -20.71
C LYS A 325 144.81 -62.42 -22.08
N THR A 326 144.84 -61.17 -22.53
CA THR A 326 145.46 -60.76 -23.78
C THR A 326 146.74 -59.99 -23.49
N ASN A 327 147.88 -60.67 -23.63
CA ASN A 327 149.21 -60.08 -23.48
C ASN A 327 149.54 -59.21 -24.71
N VAL A 328 149.01 -57.99 -24.74
CA VAL A 328 149.37 -56.95 -25.71
C VAL A 328 149.65 -55.69 -24.91
N GLY A 329 150.90 -55.22 -25.00
CA GLY A 329 151.36 -54.02 -24.32
C GLY A 329 150.70 -52.75 -24.85
N SER A 330 150.65 -51.77 -23.95
CA SER A 330 150.68 -50.32 -24.20
C SER A 330 149.63 -49.77 -25.17
N PHE A 331 148.43 -49.43 -24.67
CA PHE A 331 147.62 -48.25 -25.07
C PHE A 331 146.26 -48.18 -24.32
N VAL A 332 146.20 -48.39 -23.00
CA VAL A 332 144.92 -48.27 -22.23
C VAL A 332 145.09 -47.57 -20.87
N GLU A 333 146.11 -46.73 -20.73
CA GLU A 333 146.30 -45.92 -19.50
C GLU A 333 145.70 -44.50 -19.58
N ILE A 334 145.08 -44.11 -20.70
CA ILE A 334 144.57 -42.73 -20.88
C ILE A 334 143.04 -42.62 -20.91
N ALA A 335 142.28 -43.72 -21.05
CA ALA A 335 140.82 -43.64 -21.19
C ALA A 335 140.01 -43.74 -19.87
N CYS A 336 140.59 -44.21 -18.76
CA CYS A 336 139.83 -44.38 -17.50
C CYS A 336 139.96 -43.21 -16.51
N ALA A 337 140.82 -42.22 -16.77
CA ALA A 337 140.90 -41.00 -15.95
C ALA A 337 139.86 -39.92 -16.35
N GLY A 338 139.23 -40.04 -17.52
CA GLY A 338 138.35 -39.00 -18.08
C GLY A 338 136.86 -39.05 -17.68
N MET A 339 136.36 -40.16 -17.15
CA MET A 339 134.91 -40.32 -16.85
C MET A 339 134.55 -40.28 -15.36
N GLY A 340 135.53 -40.27 -14.45
CA GLY A 340 135.29 -40.20 -13.01
C GLY A 340 134.81 -38.85 -12.49
N VAL A 341 135.02 -37.76 -13.25
CA VAL A 341 134.75 -36.39 -12.79
C VAL A 341 133.35 -35.89 -13.20
N ILE A 342 132.76 -36.40 -14.29
CA ILE A 342 131.51 -35.85 -14.83
C ILE A 342 130.26 -36.40 -14.11
N VAL A 343 130.33 -37.57 -13.47
CA VAL A 343 129.18 -38.15 -12.75
C VAL A 343 129.11 -37.69 -11.28
N GLY A 344 130.24 -37.27 -10.69
CA GLY A 344 130.28 -36.79 -9.31
C GLY A 344 129.58 -35.45 -9.08
N GLN A 345 129.60 -34.54 -10.05
CA GLN A 345 128.98 -33.21 -9.92
C GLN A 345 127.47 -33.17 -10.22
N ALA A 346 126.92 -34.14 -10.96
CA ALA A 346 125.48 -34.20 -11.21
C ALA A 346 124.68 -34.79 -10.03
N LEU A 347 125.33 -35.53 -9.11
CA LEU A 347 124.64 -36.17 -7.99
C LEU A 347 124.42 -35.26 -6.77
N TYR A 348 125.16 -34.15 -6.63
CA TYR A 348 125.00 -33.27 -5.46
C TYR A 348 123.83 -32.28 -5.59
N CYS A 349 123.37 -31.97 -6.82
CA CYS A 349 122.25 -31.04 -7.04
C CYS A 349 120.85 -31.63 -6.85
N ARG A 350 120.70 -32.93 -6.52
CA ARG A 350 119.38 -33.57 -6.38
C ARG A 350 119.04 -34.09 -4.98
N ILE A 351 119.88 -33.77 -3.98
CA ILE A 351 119.71 -34.21 -2.58
C ILE A 351 119.18 -33.07 -1.67
N VAL A 352 118.98 -31.84 -2.18
CA VAL A 352 118.48 -30.67 -1.41
C VAL A 352 117.20 -30.04 -2.00
N GLN A 353 116.34 -30.84 -2.62
CA GLN A 353 114.91 -30.55 -2.84
C GLN A 353 114.11 -31.79 -2.49
#